data_AF-A0A7X6W231-F1
#
_entry.id   AF-A0A7X6W231-F1
#
_cell.length_a   1.000
_cell.length_b   1.000
_cell.length_c   1.000
_cell.angle_alpha   90.00
_cell.angle_beta   90.00
_cell.angle_gamma   90.00
#
_symmetry.space_group_name_H-M   'P 1'
#
loop_
_entity.id
_entity.type
_entity.pdbx_description
1 polymer ?
#
loop_
_entity_poly.entity_id
_entity_poly.type
_entity_poly.pdbx_seq_one_letter_code
_entity_poly.pdbx_strand_id
1 'polypeptide(L)'
;MPLVTDYHQVKEVYQEATELGVALPVFCAEDRETLEAILASALEMGKAIGVEDLPIIPAWTVRYHGRPQATLITACGDPLLGVRLHLSDLDVLMSDGSPYAKLRVMPHIDHGIPWLDEDVLLGLVDRVASVMCDASEKPFAENIRITAEYVERVRGRVVVEGAVDEIYAADGAGGMKNEPTTVEQAVKFLRETGVDILVPNVGTEHRMTGDHVVYRSDRAREISAAVGRILCIHGTTSARPEDLPKLPGDGFIKVNIYTTLAVRGGQALARHVLRNLGNILPEEELRELVEAGVLGERVLAPDYGENRMPLKPRLDRVANASRRDAWFAAVRDRCKEFLGIFGYQRYAGR
;
A
#
# COMPACT_ATOMS: atom_id res chain seq x y z
N MET A 1 -0.65 11.82 -20.20
CA MET A 1 0.23 10.82 -19.56
C MET A 1 -0.59 10.04 -18.55
N PRO A 2 -0.35 8.74 -18.37
CA PRO A 2 -1.03 7.90 -17.38
C PRO A 2 -0.77 8.30 -15.93
N LEU A 3 0.34 9.01 -15.68
CA LEU A 3 0.64 9.61 -14.38
C LEU A 3 -0.28 10.82 -14.12
N VAL A 4 -1.10 10.75 -13.08
CA VAL A 4 -2.03 11.81 -12.67
C VAL A 4 -1.49 12.46 -11.40
N THR A 5 -0.76 13.58 -11.53
CA THR A 5 -0.16 14.31 -10.40
C THR A 5 -0.67 15.76 -10.28
N ASP A 6 -1.39 16.26 -11.28
CA ASP A 6 -2.04 17.56 -11.17
C ASP A 6 -3.13 17.53 -10.09
N TYR A 7 -3.10 18.49 -9.18
CA TYR A 7 -4.00 18.57 -8.03
C TYR A 7 -5.48 18.47 -8.42
N HIS A 8 -5.91 19.14 -9.49
CA HIS A 8 -7.31 19.13 -9.91
C HIS A 8 -7.69 17.80 -10.53
N GLN A 9 -6.84 17.24 -11.40
CA GLN A 9 -7.08 15.92 -12.00
C GLN A 9 -7.15 14.81 -10.94
N VAL A 10 -6.29 14.84 -9.91
CA VAL A 10 -6.34 13.88 -8.81
C VAL A 10 -7.69 13.98 -8.07
N LYS A 11 -8.18 15.20 -7.83
CA LYS A 11 -9.49 15.41 -7.17
C LYS A 11 -10.66 14.95 -8.05
N GLU A 12 -10.58 15.11 -9.36
CA GLU A 12 -11.58 14.56 -10.30
C GLU A 12 -11.64 13.03 -10.21
N VAL A 13 -10.50 12.34 -10.09
CA VAL A 13 -10.48 10.88 -9.90
C VAL A 13 -11.13 10.46 -8.58
N TYR A 14 -10.84 11.16 -7.48
CA TYR A 14 -11.49 10.90 -6.19
C TYR A 14 -13.00 11.22 -6.23
N GLN A 15 -13.41 12.27 -6.93
CA GLN A 15 -14.81 12.61 -7.10
C GLN A 15 -15.55 11.53 -7.90
N GLU A 16 -14.98 11.07 -9.02
CA GLU A 16 -15.54 9.97 -9.82
C GLU A 16 -15.71 8.70 -8.96
N ALA A 17 -14.69 8.32 -8.19
CA ALA A 17 -14.78 7.19 -7.27
C ALA A 17 -15.90 7.38 -6.23
N THR A 18 -16.07 8.60 -5.73
CA THR A 18 -17.13 8.94 -4.78
C THR A 18 -18.51 8.75 -5.41
N GLU A 19 -18.74 9.31 -6.60
CA GLU A 19 -20.00 9.21 -7.34
C GLU A 19 -20.36 7.75 -7.66
N LEU A 20 -19.35 6.93 -7.99
CA LEU A 20 -19.53 5.51 -8.24
C LEU A 20 -19.68 4.66 -6.97
N GLY A 21 -19.48 5.22 -5.77
CA GLY A 21 -19.51 4.43 -4.54
C GLY A 21 -18.34 3.44 -4.44
N VAL A 22 -17.19 3.79 -5.00
CA VAL A 22 -15.95 3.03 -5.00
C VAL A 22 -15.01 3.60 -3.95
N ALA A 23 -14.22 2.75 -3.29
CA ALA A 23 -13.04 3.20 -2.55
C ALA A 23 -11.78 2.81 -3.34
N LEU A 24 -10.80 3.70 -3.38
CA LEU A 24 -9.54 3.48 -4.08
C LEU A 24 -8.54 2.82 -3.12
N PRO A 25 -8.14 1.55 -3.36
CA PRO A 25 -7.09 0.94 -2.57
C PRO A 25 -5.74 1.58 -2.89
N VAL A 26 -4.96 1.72 -1.83
CA VAL A 26 -3.60 2.26 -1.83
C VAL A 26 -2.69 1.11 -1.49
N PHE A 27 -1.93 0.66 -2.48
CA PHE A 27 -1.09 -0.51 -2.33
C PHE A 27 0.35 -0.06 -2.13
N CYS A 28 0.91 -0.35 -0.96
CA CYS A 28 2.30 0.04 -0.71
C CYS A 28 3.26 -0.97 -1.36
N ALA A 29 4.28 -0.47 -2.05
CA ALA A 29 5.32 -1.25 -2.72
C ALA A 29 6.66 -1.09 -2.01
N GLU A 30 7.46 -2.15 -2.03
CA GLU A 30 8.83 -2.17 -1.48
C GLU A 30 9.87 -2.71 -2.46
N ASP A 31 9.45 -2.96 -3.69
CA ASP A 31 10.26 -3.43 -4.80
C ASP A 31 9.51 -3.16 -6.11
N ARG A 32 10.23 -3.31 -7.22
CA ARG A 32 9.68 -3.07 -8.56
C ARG A 32 8.63 -4.11 -8.94
N GLU A 33 8.79 -5.35 -8.50
CA GLU A 33 7.88 -6.46 -8.79
C GLU A 33 6.49 -6.23 -8.20
N THR A 34 6.43 -5.72 -6.98
CA THR A 34 5.21 -5.32 -6.26
C THR A 34 4.59 -4.11 -6.94
N LEU A 35 5.40 -3.11 -7.30
CA LEU A 35 4.95 -1.93 -8.03
C LEU A 35 4.29 -2.32 -9.37
N GLU A 36 4.93 -3.19 -10.16
CA GLU A 36 4.36 -3.67 -11.42
C GLU A 36 3.11 -4.53 -11.18
N ALA A 37 3.11 -5.40 -10.15
CA ALA A 37 1.96 -6.23 -9.80
C ALA A 37 0.71 -5.39 -9.46
N ILE A 38 0.89 -4.23 -8.83
CA ILE A 38 -0.18 -3.26 -8.58
C ILE A 38 -0.77 -2.76 -9.90
N LEU A 39 0.05 -2.31 -10.85
CA LEU A 39 -0.42 -1.84 -12.16
C LEU A 39 -1.09 -2.97 -12.95
N ALA A 40 -0.50 -4.16 -12.95
CA ALA A 40 -1.03 -5.34 -13.61
C ALA A 40 -2.39 -5.76 -13.06
N SER A 41 -2.64 -5.57 -11.76
CA SER A 41 -3.94 -5.86 -11.16
C SER A 41 -5.05 -4.97 -11.71
N ALA A 42 -4.77 -3.67 -11.88
CA ALA A 42 -5.69 -2.71 -12.47
C ALA A 42 -5.91 -3.00 -13.96
N LEU A 43 -4.85 -3.30 -14.71
CA LEU A 43 -4.95 -3.69 -16.12
C LEU A 43 -5.82 -4.93 -16.31
N GLU A 44 -5.64 -5.97 -15.48
CA GLU A 44 -6.45 -7.18 -15.57
C GLU A 44 -7.90 -6.98 -15.14
N MET A 45 -8.14 -6.17 -14.10
CA MET A 45 -9.50 -5.77 -13.72
C MET A 45 -10.15 -5.02 -14.88
N GLY A 46 -9.44 -4.08 -15.48
CA GLY A 46 -9.90 -3.27 -16.60
C GLY A 46 -10.31 -4.13 -17.81
N LYS A 47 -9.48 -5.10 -18.19
CA LYS A 47 -9.81 -6.09 -19.22
C LYS A 47 -11.07 -6.90 -18.90
N ALA A 48 -11.27 -7.26 -17.63
CA ALA A 48 -12.43 -8.05 -17.20
C ALA A 48 -13.75 -7.25 -17.28
N ILE A 49 -13.68 -5.92 -17.13
CA ILE A 49 -14.86 -5.05 -17.07
C ILE A 49 -15.02 -4.11 -18.26
N GLY A 50 -14.09 -4.16 -19.23
CA GLY A 50 -14.13 -3.32 -20.44
C GLY A 50 -13.66 -1.88 -20.25
N VAL A 51 -12.81 -1.59 -19.27
CA VAL A 51 -12.30 -0.25 -18.94
C VAL A 51 -10.79 -0.22 -19.04
N GLU A 52 -10.21 0.68 -19.83
CA GLU A 52 -8.76 0.68 -20.09
C GLU A 52 -7.96 1.61 -19.17
N ASP A 53 -8.62 2.57 -18.54
CA ASP A 53 -8.02 3.68 -17.80
C ASP A 53 -8.43 3.68 -16.32
N LEU A 54 -8.46 2.51 -15.69
CA LEU A 54 -8.77 2.38 -14.27
C LEU A 54 -7.78 3.17 -13.40
N PRO A 55 -8.26 3.82 -12.31
CA PRO A 55 -7.40 4.51 -11.38
C PRO A 55 -6.72 3.53 -10.42
N ILE A 56 -5.45 3.75 -10.13
CA ILE A 56 -4.67 2.90 -9.22
C ILE A 56 -3.66 3.73 -8.44
N ILE A 57 -3.52 3.44 -7.14
CA ILE A 57 -2.68 4.21 -6.22
C ILE A 57 -1.54 3.31 -5.70
N PRO A 58 -0.38 3.26 -6.37
CA PRO A 58 0.82 2.73 -5.75
C PRO A 58 1.33 3.71 -4.70
N ALA A 59 1.83 3.20 -3.58
CA ALA A 59 2.34 4.01 -2.50
C ALA A 59 3.62 3.44 -1.91
N TRP A 60 4.28 4.23 -1.07
CA TRP A 60 5.40 3.79 -0.25
C TRP A 60 5.60 4.77 0.89
N THR A 61 6.12 4.26 2.00
CA THR A 61 6.62 5.10 3.08
C THR A 61 8.07 5.53 2.82
N VAL A 62 8.48 6.62 3.47
CA VAL A 62 9.83 7.18 3.34
C VAL A 62 10.70 6.77 4.52
N ARG A 63 10.71 7.55 5.60
CA ARG A 63 11.46 7.25 6.85
C ARG A 63 10.55 6.76 7.98
N TYR A 64 9.38 6.22 7.63
CA TYR A 64 8.41 5.74 8.62
C TYR A 64 8.97 4.60 9.48
N HIS A 65 8.90 4.75 10.81
CA HIS A 65 9.52 3.83 11.77
C HIS A 65 8.97 2.39 11.70
N GLY A 66 7.68 2.21 11.39
CA GLY A 66 7.05 0.88 11.34
C GLY A 66 7.52 0.04 10.14
N ARG A 67 7.82 0.70 9.02
CA ARG A 67 8.35 0.09 7.80
C ARG A 67 8.82 1.21 6.86
N PRO A 68 10.13 1.49 6.70
CA PRO A 68 10.63 2.56 5.83
C PRO A 68 10.88 2.04 4.40
N GLN A 69 9.83 1.90 3.58
CA GLN A 69 9.90 1.15 2.31
C GLN A 69 10.89 1.76 1.32
N ALA A 70 10.90 3.09 1.13
CA ALA A 70 11.83 3.74 0.22
C ALA A 70 13.30 3.51 0.62
N THR A 71 13.61 3.48 1.92
CA THR A 71 14.94 3.13 2.42
C THR A 71 15.32 1.69 2.07
N LEU A 72 14.36 0.77 2.00
CA LEU A 72 14.62 -0.66 1.76
C LEU A 72 14.76 -1.03 0.28
N ILE A 73 14.47 -0.11 -0.65
CA ILE A 73 14.56 -0.36 -2.11
C ILE A 73 15.98 -0.69 -2.54
N THR A 74 16.97 -0.08 -1.90
CA THR A 74 18.38 -0.26 -2.23
C THR A 74 19.20 -0.62 -1.01
N ALA A 75 20.26 -1.38 -1.22
CA ALA A 75 21.17 -1.77 -0.14
C ALA A 75 21.92 -0.58 0.50
N CYS A 76 22.00 0.59 -0.16
CA CYS A 76 22.63 1.77 0.44
C CYS A 76 21.71 2.50 1.44
N GLY A 77 20.42 2.16 1.48
CA GLY A 77 19.51 2.72 2.49
C GLY A 77 19.13 4.18 2.26
N ASP A 78 19.38 4.75 1.08
CA ASP A 78 19.03 6.15 0.80
C ASP A 78 17.53 6.28 0.44
N PRO A 79 16.71 6.94 1.27
CA PRO A 79 15.27 7.05 1.04
C PRO A 79 14.95 7.91 -0.18
N LEU A 80 15.69 8.99 -0.44
CA LEU A 80 15.42 9.86 -1.58
C LEU A 80 15.73 9.13 -2.90
N LEU A 81 16.80 8.35 -2.93
CA LEU A 81 17.12 7.46 -4.03
C LEU A 81 16.02 6.41 -4.23
N GLY A 82 15.52 5.80 -3.15
CA GLY A 82 14.42 4.84 -3.21
C GLY A 82 13.14 5.42 -3.83
N VAL A 83 12.72 6.61 -3.39
CA VAL A 83 11.56 7.30 -3.99
C VAL A 83 11.81 7.59 -5.48
N ARG A 84 13.00 8.07 -5.84
CA ARG A 84 13.35 8.33 -7.24
C ARG A 84 13.33 7.07 -8.10
N LEU A 85 13.73 5.92 -7.56
CA LEU A 85 13.67 4.64 -8.26
C LEU A 85 12.23 4.21 -8.50
N HIS A 86 11.34 4.30 -7.50
CA HIS A 86 9.92 4.04 -7.71
C HIS A 86 9.31 4.93 -8.79
N LEU A 87 9.59 6.24 -8.74
CA LEU A 87 9.09 7.19 -9.74
C LEU A 87 9.66 6.89 -11.13
N SER A 88 10.95 6.52 -11.22
CA SER A 88 11.58 6.13 -12.49
C SER A 88 11.00 4.84 -13.06
N ASP A 89 10.72 3.86 -12.20
CA ASP A 89 10.07 2.62 -12.62
C ASP A 89 8.67 2.90 -13.16
N LEU A 90 7.91 3.78 -12.51
CA LEU A 90 6.62 4.23 -13.02
C LEU A 90 6.76 4.93 -14.38
N ASP A 91 7.69 5.88 -14.53
CA ASP A 91 7.90 6.58 -15.81
C ASP A 91 8.11 5.59 -16.98
N VAL A 92 8.87 4.52 -16.75
CA VAL A 92 9.13 3.46 -17.75
C VAL A 92 7.92 2.55 -17.92
N LEU A 93 7.36 2.03 -16.82
CA LEU A 93 6.21 1.13 -16.85
C LEU A 93 4.99 1.78 -17.50
N MET A 94 4.87 3.10 -17.48
CA MET A 94 3.71 3.78 -18.07
C MET A 94 4.04 4.51 -19.38
N SER A 95 5.21 4.26 -19.97
CA SER A 95 5.61 4.86 -21.24
C SER A 95 4.74 4.41 -22.42
N ASP A 96 4.76 5.18 -23.51
CA ASP A 96 4.01 4.86 -24.73
C ASP A 96 4.39 3.46 -25.25
N GLY A 97 3.37 2.66 -25.57
CA GLY A 97 3.54 1.26 -26.01
C GLY A 97 3.62 0.25 -24.86
N SER A 98 3.73 0.70 -23.61
CA SER A 98 3.58 -0.17 -22.44
C SER A 98 2.12 -0.64 -22.27
N PRO A 99 1.88 -1.88 -21.79
CA PRO A 99 0.53 -2.33 -21.43
C PRO A 99 -0.15 -1.48 -20.34
N TYR A 100 0.61 -0.69 -19.56
CA TYR A 100 0.07 0.15 -18.48
C TYR A 100 -0.17 1.61 -18.90
N ALA A 101 0.10 1.97 -20.17
CA ALA A 101 0.09 3.35 -20.66
C ALA A 101 -1.27 4.07 -20.61
N LYS A 102 -2.37 3.32 -20.45
CA LYS A 102 -3.74 3.86 -20.38
C LYS A 102 -4.25 4.05 -18.95
N LEU A 103 -3.62 3.44 -17.94
CA LEU A 103 -4.06 3.52 -16.55
C LEU A 103 -3.98 4.96 -16.03
N ARG A 104 -4.77 5.29 -15.01
CA ARG A 104 -4.66 6.56 -14.26
C ARG A 104 -3.92 6.30 -12.96
N VAL A 105 -2.60 6.40 -13.01
CA VAL A 105 -1.72 6.06 -11.89
C VAL A 105 -1.49 7.30 -11.02
N MET A 106 -1.78 7.15 -9.73
CA MET A 106 -1.72 8.23 -8.73
C MET A 106 -0.75 7.85 -7.61
N PRO A 107 0.56 8.13 -7.73
CA PRO A 107 1.51 7.76 -6.69
C PRO A 107 1.25 8.49 -5.37
N HIS A 108 1.41 7.81 -4.24
CA HIS A 108 1.16 8.35 -2.92
C HIS A 108 2.37 8.18 -1.98
N ILE A 109 2.72 9.23 -1.25
CA ILE A 109 3.65 9.12 -0.12
C ILE A 109 2.86 8.79 1.13
N ASP A 110 3.06 7.58 1.65
CA ASP A 110 2.39 7.09 2.85
C ASP A 110 3.20 7.46 4.11
N HIS A 111 2.53 7.82 5.20
CA HIS A 111 3.16 8.23 6.46
C HIS A 111 4.35 9.20 6.29
N GLY A 112 4.19 10.28 5.52
CA GLY A 112 5.23 11.29 5.34
C GLY A 112 5.40 12.10 6.62
N ILE A 113 6.56 11.98 7.27
CA ILE A 113 6.84 12.63 8.56
C ILE A 113 7.41 14.03 8.29
N PRO A 114 6.70 15.14 8.56
CA PRO A 114 7.08 16.47 8.08
C PRO A 114 8.48 16.94 8.50
N TRP A 115 8.96 16.50 9.66
CA TRP A 115 10.28 16.85 10.19
C TRP A 115 11.40 15.89 9.79
N LEU A 116 11.11 14.75 9.16
CA LEU A 116 12.11 13.79 8.67
C LEU A 116 12.18 13.74 7.14
N ASP A 117 11.05 14.00 6.47
CA ASP A 117 10.86 13.75 5.04
C ASP A 117 10.68 15.03 4.21
N GLU A 118 11.15 16.19 4.69
CA GLU A 118 11.02 17.47 3.97
C GLU A 118 11.62 17.40 2.54
N ASP A 119 12.71 16.66 2.37
CA ASP A 119 13.37 16.45 1.08
C ASP A 119 12.50 15.73 0.04
N VAL A 120 11.58 14.87 0.50
CA VAL A 120 10.60 14.18 -0.35
C VAL A 120 9.29 14.98 -0.41
N LEU A 121 8.76 15.40 0.74
CA LEU A 121 7.47 16.07 0.89
C LEU A 121 7.41 17.46 0.26
N LEU A 122 8.56 18.12 0.07
CA LEU A 122 8.66 19.38 -0.69
C LEU A 122 9.46 19.21 -1.97
N GLY A 123 10.54 18.41 -1.95
CA GLY A 123 11.45 18.26 -3.09
C GLY A 123 10.91 17.40 -4.23
N LEU A 124 9.97 16.48 -3.95
CA LEU A 124 9.36 15.59 -4.94
C LEU A 124 7.82 15.72 -5.00
N VAL A 125 7.26 16.75 -4.37
CA VAL A 125 5.81 16.91 -4.21
C VAL A 125 5.04 16.93 -5.54
N ASP A 126 5.60 17.55 -6.58
CA ASP A 126 4.95 17.65 -7.90
C ASP A 126 5.07 16.34 -8.72
N ARG A 127 5.77 15.32 -8.19
CA ARG A 127 5.94 13.99 -8.81
C ARG A 127 4.96 12.95 -8.27
N VAL A 128 4.15 13.30 -7.26
CA VAL A 128 3.18 12.41 -6.62
C VAL A 128 1.79 13.02 -6.67
N ALA A 129 0.77 12.17 -6.66
CA ALA A 129 -0.62 12.58 -6.72
C ALA A 129 -1.13 13.06 -5.36
N SER A 130 -0.65 12.41 -4.30
CA SER A 130 -1.04 12.71 -2.93
C SER A 130 0.07 12.39 -1.94
N VAL A 131 -0.01 13.03 -0.79
CA VAL A 131 0.94 12.88 0.32
C VAL A 131 0.17 12.80 1.62
N MET A 132 0.54 11.86 2.49
CA MET A 132 0.09 11.89 3.87
C MET A 132 1.08 12.74 4.68
N CYS A 133 0.60 13.86 5.22
CA CYS A 133 1.29 14.63 6.25
C CYS A 133 0.98 14.00 7.61
N ASP A 134 1.83 13.08 8.05
CA ASP A 134 1.65 12.35 9.29
C ASP A 134 2.35 13.06 10.46
N ALA A 135 1.62 14.00 11.07
CA ALA A 135 2.01 14.64 12.33
C ALA A 135 1.30 14.02 13.55
N SER A 136 0.74 12.80 13.42
CA SER A 136 -0.03 12.14 14.49
C SER A 136 0.76 11.85 15.75
N GLU A 137 2.09 11.81 15.68
CA GLU A 137 2.95 11.68 16.87
C GLU A 137 2.98 12.94 17.75
N LYS A 138 2.42 14.06 17.27
CA LYS A 138 2.34 15.32 18.01
C LYS A 138 0.98 15.47 18.67
N PRO A 139 0.91 16.19 19.80
CA PRO A 139 -0.36 16.54 20.42
C PRO A 139 -1.32 17.18 19.43
N PHE A 140 -2.63 16.93 19.55
CA PHE A 140 -3.63 17.32 18.54
C PHE A 140 -3.53 18.77 18.03
N ALA A 141 -3.27 19.74 18.93
CA ALA A 141 -3.11 21.14 18.53
C ALA A 141 -1.85 21.41 17.70
N GLU A 142 -0.75 20.72 18.02
CA GLU A 142 0.51 20.82 17.29
C GLU A 142 0.44 20.05 15.96
N ASN A 143 -0.25 18.91 15.92
CA ASN A 143 -0.59 18.20 14.69
C ASN A 143 -1.33 19.14 13.73
N ILE A 144 -2.43 19.79 14.17
CA ILE A 144 -3.14 20.78 13.37
C ILE A 144 -2.19 21.88 12.85
N ARG A 145 -1.34 22.43 13.71
CA ARG A 145 -0.42 23.52 13.33
C ARG A 145 0.55 23.08 12.23
N ILE A 146 1.20 21.92 12.39
CA ILE A 146 2.17 21.37 11.44
C ILE A 146 1.48 21.02 10.11
N THR A 147 0.34 20.33 10.17
CA THR A 147 -0.41 19.94 8.97
C THR A 147 -0.92 21.17 8.22
N ALA A 148 -1.45 22.19 8.90
CA ALA A 148 -1.88 23.44 8.28
C ALA A 148 -0.72 24.18 7.59
N GLU A 149 0.45 24.25 8.23
CA GLU A 149 1.66 24.83 7.64
C GLU A 149 2.07 24.08 6.36
N TYR A 150 2.04 22.74 6.40
CA TYR A 150 2.34 21.93 5.23
C TYR A 150 1.33 22.14 4.10
N VAL A 151 0.03 22.10 4.39
CA VAL A 151 -1.05 22.34 3.42
C VAL A 151 -0.89 23.71 2.75
N GLU A 152 -0.55 24.77 3.50
CA GLU A 152 -0.30 26.09 2.92
C GLU A 152 0.88 26.08 1.94
N ARG A 153 1.99 25.42 2.29
CA ARG A 153 3.20 25.32 1.43
C ARG A 153 2.95 24.59 0.11
N VAL A 154 2.02 23.63 0.09
CA VAL A 154 1.76 22.77 -1.08
C VAL A 154 0.37 22.98 -1.69
N ARG A 155 -0.35 24.03 -1.29
CA ARG A 155 -1.72 24.31 -1.72
C ARG A 155 -1.83 24.31 -3.24
N GLY A 156 -2.75 23.49 -3.75
CA GLY A 156 -3.01 23.38 -5.19
C GLY A 156 -1.92 22.66 -5.99
N ARG A 157 -0.87 22.13 -5.34
CA ARG A 157 0.19 21.35 -5.99
C ARG A 157 0.00 19.84 -5.84
N VAL A 158 -0.53 19.40 -4.69
CA VAL A 158 -0.72 17.99 -4.35
C VAL A 158 -1.93 17.82 -3.43
N VAL A 159 -2.59 16.67 -3.51
CA VAL A 159 -3.66 16.32 -2.56
C VAL A 159 -3.04 15.94 -1.21
N VAL A 160 -3.48 16.57 -0.13
CA VAL A 160 -2.93 16.32 1.22
C VAL A 160 -3.89 15.47 2.04
N GLU A 161 -3.38 14.35 2.53
CA GLU A 161 -4.00 13.53 3.57
C GLU A 161 -3.42 13.90 4.93
N GLY A 162 -4.27 14.01 5.96
CA GLY A 162 -3.84 14.29 7.33
C GLY A 162 -4.44 13.31 8.33
N ALA A 163 -3.61 12.82 9.24
CA ALA A 163 -4.05 11.99 10.35
C ALA A 163 -4.58 12.83 11.50
N VAL A 164 -5.83 12.59 11.87
CA VAL A 164 -6.50 13.29 12.98
C VAL A 164 -5.98 12.78 14.32
N ASP A 165 -5.42 11.57 14.34
CA ASP A 165 -5.03 10.88 15.56
C ASP A 165 -3.86 11.51 16.29
N GLU A 166 -3.83 11.23 17.59
CA GLU A 166 -2.73 11.53 18.49
C GLU A 166 -2.16 10.19 18.97
N ILE A 167 -1.03 9.78 18.41
CA ILE A 167 -0.39 8.49 18.69
C ILE A 167 0.97 8.75 19.34
N TYR A 168 1.03 8.64 20.67
CA TYR A 168 2.30 8.61 21.39
C TYR A 168 2.51 7.29 22.13
N ALA A 169 3.74 6.79 22.13
CA ALA A 169 4.21 5.95 23.21
C ALA A 169 4.20 6.83 24.46
N ALA A 170 3.47 6.43 25.50
CA ALA A 170 3.54 7.18 26.74
C ALA A 170 4.96 7.03 27.31
N ASP A 171 5.62 8.17 27.48
CA ASP A 171 6.83 8.29 28.25
C ASP A 171 6.52 7.91 29.71
N GLY A 172 6.69 6.63 30.04
CA GLY A 172 6.51 6.11 31.39
C GLY A 172 5.07 5.74 31.77
N ALA A 173 4.89 4.44 32.01
CA ALA A 173 3.91 3.84 32.94
C ALA A 173 2.39 4.02 32.71
N GLY A 174 1.90 4.68 31.67
CA GLY A 174 0.47 4.68 31.30
C GLY A 174 0.28 4.22 29.86
N GLY A 175 -0.57 3.24 29.56
CA GLY A 175 -0.65 2.64 28.21
C GLY A 175 -0.95 3.64 27.07
N MET A 176 -0.80 3.18 25.82
CA MET A 176 -1.14 3.95 24.62
C MET A 176 -2.57 4.52 24.75
N LYS A 177 -2.69 5.85 24.75
CA LYS A 177 -3.98 6.50 24.56
C LYS A 177 -4.33 6.39 23.08
N ASN A 178 -5.35 5.60 22.79
CA ASN A 178 -5.80 5.30 21.44
C ASN A 178 -7.33 5.41 21.39
N GLU A 179 -7.84 6.60 21.72
CA GLU A 179 -9.28 6.87 21.68
C GLU A 179 -9.72 7.08 20.23
N PRO A 180 -10.88 6.54 19.82
CA PRO A 180 -11.42 6.81 18.49
C PRO A 180 -11.63 8.30 18.28
N THR A 181 -11.30 8.78 17.08
CA THR A 181 -11.56 10.17 16.70
C THR A 181 -13.03 10.52 16.93
N THR A 182 -13.31 11.65 17.57
CA THR A 182 -14.67 12.19 17.67
C THR A 182 -15.04 12.98 16.42
N VAL A 183 -16.35 13.16 16.19
CA VAL A 183 -16.84 13.99 15.08
C VAL A 183 -16.32 15.42 15.19
N GLU A 184 -16.29 15.96 16.41
CA GLU A 184 -15.79 17.32 16.69
C GLU A 184 -14.30 17.45 16.38
N GLN A 185 -13.49 16.43 16.71
CA GLN A 185 -12.07 16.40 16.36
C GLN A 185 -11.88 16.38 14.84
N ALA A 186 -12.60 15.52 14.11
CA ALA A 186 -12.50 15.43 12.65
C ALA A 186 -12.91 16.74 11.96
N VAL A 187 -14.03 17.34 12.36
CA VAL A 187 -14.50 18.63 11.82
C VAL A 187 -13.50 19.75 12.14
N LYS A 188 -12.99 19.80 13.38
CA LYS A 188 -12.00 20.79 13.79
C LYS A 188 -10.71 20.65 12.97
N PHE A 189 -10.19 19.42 12.85
CA PHE A 189 -8.97 19.13 12.12
C PHE A 189 -9.11 19.53 10.65
N LEU A 190 -10.18 19.13 9.97
CA LEU A 190 -10.44 19.52 8.58
C LEU A 190 -10.47 21.03 8.39
N ARG A 191 -11.23 21.73 9.25
CA ARG A 191 -11.39 23.18 9.16
C ARG A 191 -10.08 23.93 9.37
N GLU A 192 -9.28 23.51 10.34
CA GLU A 192 -8.07 24.24 10.75
C GLU A 192 -6.83 23.87 9.92
N THR A 193 -6.81 22.68 9.30
CA THR A 193 -5.70 22.23 8.45
C THR A 193 -5.95 22.44 6.96
N GLY A 194 -7.19 22.32 6.51
CA GLY A 194 -7.53 22.38 5.09
C GLY A 194 -7.09 21.17 4.27
N VAL A 195 -6.85 20.01 4.91
CA VAL A 195 -6.54 18.76 4.20
C VAL A 195 -7.67 18.32 3.28
N ASP A 196 -7.32 17.60 2.21
CA ASP A 196 -8.29 17.06 1.24
C ASP A 196 -8.87 15.72 1.68
N ILE A 197 -8.10 14.92 2.42
CA ILE A 197 -8.46 13.57 2.89
C ILE A 197 -8.14 13.47 4.39
N LEU A 198 -9.06 12.89 5.15
CA LEU A 198 -8.92 12.69 6.60
C LEU A 198 -8.62 11.23 6.93
N VAL A 199 -7.66 10.99 7.82
CA VAL A 199 -7.44 9.68 8.46
C VAL A 199 -7.91 9.73 9.91
N PRO A 200 -9.12 9.23 10.22
CA PRO A 200 -9.58 9.08 11.59
C PRO A 200 -9.26 7.69 12.17
N ASN A 201 -8.97 7.61 13.47
CA ASN A 201 -9.04 6.37 14.22
C ASN A 201 -10.48 5.95 14.44
N VAL A 202 -10.87 4.90 13.71
CA VAL A 202 -12.16 4.20 13.86
C VAL A 202 -11.97 2.80 14.46
N GLY A 203 -10.89 2.62 15.24
CA GLY A 203 -10.55 1.36 15.87
C GLY A 203 -9.80 0.38 14.96
N THR A 204 -9.06 0.86 13.96
CA THR A 204 -8.24 0.03 13.04
C THR A 204 -6.75 0.33 13.08
N GLU A 205 -6.29 1.06 14.08
CA GLU A 205 -4.89 1.51 14.21
C GLU A 205 -3.89 0.34 14.07
N HIS A 206 -2.98 0.41 13.09
CA HIS A 206 -2.01 -0.64 12.76
C HIS A 206 -0.88 -0.77 13.79
N ARG A 207 -0.65 0.26 14.61
CA ARG A 207 0.30 0.20 15.73
C ARG A 207 -0.29 -0.55 16.94
N MET A 208 -1.59 -0.89 16.93
CA MET A 208 -2.16 -1.80 17.93
C MET A 208 -1.70 -3.22 17.67
N THR A 209 -1.01 -3.79 18.65
CA THR A 209 -0.76 -5.23 18.74
C THR A 209 -1.71 -5.80 19.80
N GLY A 210 -2.72 -6.56 19.37
CA GLY A 210 -3.63 -7.27 20.27
C GLY A 210 -4.94 -7.73 19.63
N ASP A 211 -5.54 -8.78 20.17
CA ASP A 211 -6.78 -9.45 19.69
C ASP A 211 -8.07 -8.61 19.82
N HIS A 212 -7.97 -7.30 20.07
CA HIS A 212 -9.09 -6.42 20.45
C HIS A 212 -9.31 -5.22 19.52
N VAL A 213 -8.64 -5.17 18.37
CA VAL A 213 -8.84 -4.11 17.37
C VAL A 213 -10.12 -4.43 16.59
N VAL A 214 -11.15 -3.59 16.72
CA VAL A 214 -12.45 -3.79 16.05
C VAL A 214 -12.82 -2.51 15.32
N TYR A 215 -12.96 -2.63 14.00
CA TYR A 215 -13.46 -1.58 13.13
C TYR A 215 -14.86 -1.09 13.57
N ARG A 216 -15.00 0.22 13.76
CA ARG A 216 -16.23 0.90 14.19
C ARG A 216 -16.91 1.61 13.02
N SER A 217 -17.72 0.84 12.28
CA SER A 217 -18.48 1.32 11.11
C SER A 217 -19.43 2.48 11.45
N ASP A 218 -20.07 2.43 12.62
CA ASP A 218 -20.92 3.50 13.13
C ASP A 218 -20.14 4.82 13.28
N ARG A 219 -18.97 4.78 13.92
CA ARG A 219 -18.13 5.97 14.09
C ARG A 219 -17.63 6.52 12.75
N ALA A 220 -17.23 5.67 11.81
CA ALA A 220 -16.83 6.10 10.47
C ALA A 220 -17.96 6.86 9.76
N ARG A 221 -19.20 6.34 9.84
CA ARG A 221 -20.39 6.98 9.25
C ARG A 221 -20.75 8.30 9.93
N GLU A 222 -20.65 8.38 11.26
CA GLU A 222 -20.86 9.63 12.01
C GLU A 222 -19.89 10.72 11.55
N ILE A 223 -18.60 10.38 11.42
CA ILE A 223 -17.58 11.32 10.93
C ILE A 223 -17.88 11.69 9.48
N SER A 224 -18.09 10.71 8.59
CA SER A 224 -18.34 10.97 7.17
C SER A 224 -19.58 11.83 6.94
N ALA A 225 -20.62 11.69 7.75
CA ALA A 225 -21.80 12.57 7.66
C ALA A 225 -21.47 14.05 7.94
N ALA A 226 -20.44 14.33 8.75
CA ALA A 226 -20.03 15.68 9.10
C ALA A 226 -18.97 16.27 8.17
N VAL A 227 -18.07 15.45 7.59
CA VAL A 227 -16.93 15.92 6.78
C VAL A 227 -17.02 15.53 5.30
N GLY A 228 -17.98 14.71 4.92
CA GLY A 228 -18.10 14.13 3.58
C GLY A 228 -17.40 12.79 3.43
N ARG A 229 -17.44 12.24 2.20
CA ARG A 229 -16.83 10.95 1.85
C ARG A 229 -15.36 11.13 1.44
N ILE A 230 -14.58 11.65 2.37
CA ILE A 230 -13.16 11.97 2.19
C ILE A 230 -12.26 11.18 3.16
N LEU A 231 -12.78 10.08 3.70
CA LEU A 231 -12.05 9.33 4.71
C LEU A 231 -11.02 8.39 4.06
N CYS A 232 -9.89 8.25 4.72
CA CYS A 232 -8.90 7.23 4.46
C CYS A 232 -8.79 6.32 5.68
N ILE A 233 -8.65 5.02 5.45
CA ILE A 233 -8.42 4.03 6.51
C ILE A 233 -7.06 3.37 6.35
N HIS A 234 -6.33 3.33 7.45
CA HIS A 234 -5.09 2.60 7.62
C HIS A 234 -5.33 1.32 8.41
N GLY A 235 -4.37 0.39 8.36
CA GLY A 235 -4.44 -0.82 9.18
C GLY A 235 -5.60 -1.75 8.84
N THR A 236 -5.97 -1.90 7.56
CA THR A 236 -7.03 -2.82 7.11
C THR A 236 -6.85 -4.28 7.52
N THR A 237 -5.66 -4.67 8.01
CA THR A 237 -5.43 -5.99 8.62
C THR A 237 -6.26 -6.20 9.89
N SER A 238 -6.64 -5.12 10.57
CA SER A 238 -7.48 -5.12 11.76
C SER A 238 -8.98 -5.09 11.43
N ALA A 239 -9.34 -4.85 10.16
CA ALA A 239 -10.72 -4.98 9.69
C ALA A 239 -11.00 -6.44 9.37
N ARG A 240 -12.15 -6.94 9.82
CA ARG A 240 -12.57 -8.31 9.48
C ARG A 240 -12.92 -8.37 7.99
N PRO A 241 -12.73 -9.51 7.31
CA PRO A 241 -13.05 -9.64 5.88
C PRO A 241 -14.48 -9.20 5.52
N GLU A 242 -15.46 -9.43 6.41
CA GLU A 242 -16.85 -9.00 6.22
C GLU A 242 -17.09 -7.50 6.32
N ASP A 243 -16.14 -6.73 6.88
CA ASP A 243 -16.23 -5.28 7.03
C ASP A 243 -15.64 -4.54 5.82
N LEU A 244 -14.68 -5.15 5.10
CA LEU A 244 -14.03 -4.52 3.95
C LEU A 244 -15.02 -4.03 2.86
N PRO A 245 -16.06 -4.78 2.46
CA PRO A 245 -17.02 -4.30 1.47
C PRO A 245 -17.88 -3.12 1.94
N LYS A 246 -17.93 -2.83 3.25
CA LYS A 246 -18.72 -1.74 3.83
C LYS A 246 -17.98 -0.40 3.77
N LEU A 247 -16.65 -0.42 3.74
CA LEU A 247 -15.80 0.77 3.83
C LEU A 247 -16.20 1.89 2.85
N PRO A 248 -16.47 1.64 1.54
CA PRO A 248 -16.90 2.70 0.63
C PRO A 248 -18.21 3.39 1.06
N GLY A 249 -19.15 2.62 1.61
CA GLY A 249 -20.44 3.11 2.11
C GLY A 249 -20.34 3.82 3.45
N ASP A 250 -19.30 3.51 4.23
CA ASP A 250 -19.03 4.15 5.52
C ASP A 250 -18.31 5.50 5.38
N GLY A 251 -17.92 5.88 4.16
CA GLY A 251 -17.33 7.18 3.85
C GLY A 251 -15.86 7.14 3.43
N PHE A 252 -15.26 5.95 3.38
CA PHE A 252 -13.87 5.79 2.93
C PHE A 252 -13.77 5.89 1.41
N ILE A 253 -12.99 6.86 0.96
CA ILE A 253 -12.61 7.01 -0.44
C ILE A 253 -11.24 6.40 -0.73
N LYS A 254 -10.43 6.20 0.31
CA LYS A 254 -9.06 5.68 0.23
C LYS A 254 -8.84 4.59 1.28
N VAL A 255 -8.15 3.51 0.90
CA VAL A 255 -7.96 2.34 1.77
C VAL A 255 -6.53 1.80 1.67
N ASN A 256 -5.72 1.96 2.72
CA ASN A 256 -4.31 1.54 2.73
C ASN A 256 -4.13 0.03 2.97
N ILE A 257 -3.29 -0.59 2.13
CA ILE A 257 -3.05 -2.05 2.09
C ILE A 257 -1.57 -2.32 1.84
N TYR A 258 -0.95 -3.09 2.74
CA TYR A 258 0.43 -3.54 2.57
C TYR A 258 0.67 -4.95 3.12
N THR A 259 0.42 -5.20 4.41
CA THR A 259 0.79 -6.44 5.11
C THR A 259 0.38 -7.70 4.37
N THR A 260 -0.85 -7.74 3.87
CA THR A 260 -1.35 -8.90 3.12
C THR A 260 -0.63 -9.14 1.80
N LEU A 261 -0.11 -8.10 1.13
CA LEU A 261 0.67 -8.24 -0.10
C LEU A 261 2.01 -8.91 0.20
N ALA A 262 2.74 -8.36 1.18
CA ALA A 262 4.02 -8.90 1.64
C ALA A 262 3.89 -10.35 2.14
N VAL A 263 2.85 -10.66 2.93
CA VAL A 263 2.58 -12.02 3.41
C VAL A 263 2.27 -12.98 2.24
N ARG A 264 1.41 -12.58 1.30
CA ARG A 264 1.04 -13.45 0.17
C ARG A 264 2.20 -13.68 -0.79
N GLY A 265 2.95 -12.63 -1.12
CA GLY A 265 4.17 -12.71 -1.92
C GLY A 265 5.21 -13.63 -1.27
N GLY A 266 5.51 -13.42 0.01
CA GLY A 266 6.48 -14.23 0.75
C GLY A 266 6.10 -15.70 0.83
N GLN A 267 4.83 -15.99 1.09
CA GLN A 267 4.32 -17.36 1.08
C GLN A 267 4.38 -18.01 -0.31
N ALA A 268 4.11 -17.26 -1.38
CA ALA A 268 4.19 -17.76 -2.74
C ALA A 268 5.64 -18.10 -3.13
N LEU A 269 6.58 -17.21 -2.81
CA LEU A 269 8.01 -17.44 -3.01
C LEU A 269 8.50 -18.65 -2.22
N ALA A 270 8.14 -18.78 -0.94
CA ALA A 270 8.52 -19.92 -0.12
C ALA A 270 8.02 -21.24 -0.73
N ARG A 271 6.73 -21.32 -1.12
CA ARG A 271 6.18 -22.52 -1.78
C ARG A 271 6.82 -22.80 -3.13
N HIS A 272 7.23 -21.76 -3.86
CA HIS A 272 7.93 -21.91 -5.13
C HIS A 272 9.32 -22.54 -4.94
N VAL A 273 10.11 -22.02 -3.98
CA VAL A 273 11.44 -22.55 -3.63
C VAL A 273 11.34 -23.99 -3.13
N LEU A 274 10.43 -24.27 -2.20
CA LEU A 274 10.27 -25.61 -1.61
C LEU A 274 9.96 -26.68 -2.67
N ARG A 275 9.18 -26.36 -3.70
CA ARG A 275 8.87 -27.28 -4.81
C ARG A 275 10.03 -27.48 -5.79
N ASN A 276 11.05 -26.63 -5.75
CA ASN A 276 12.14 -26.60 -6.73
C ASN A 276 13.53 -26.84 -6.12
N LEU A 277 13.62 -27.34 -4.88
CA LEU A 277 14.89 -27.51 -4.18
C LEU A 277 15.94 -28.28 -5.00
N GLY A 278 15.55 -29.35 -5.71
CA GLY A 278 16.43 -30.14 -6.59
C GLY A 278 16.81 -29.49 -7.91
N ASN A 279 16.20 -28.36 -8.24
CA ASN A 279 16.61 -27.50 -9.36
C ASN A 279 17.43 -26.28 -8.90
N ILE A 280 17.59 -26.09 -7.58
CA ILE A 280 18.27 -24.93 -6.99
C ILE A 280 19.58 -25.37 -6.34
N LEU A 281 19.53 -26.44 -5.54
CA LEU A 281 20.67 -27.02 -4.84
C LEU A 281 21.19 -28.25 -5.58
N PRO A 282 22.51 -28.52 -5.57
CA PRO A 282 23.06 -29.80 -6.02
C PRO A 282 22.63 -30.93 -5.07
N GLU A 283 22.68 -32.18 -5.57
CA GLU A 283 22.31 -33.36 -4.78
C GLU A 283 23.09 -33.49 -3.47
N GLU A 284 24.37 -33.14 -3.49
CA GLU A 284 25.26 -33.17 -2.31
C GLU A 284 24.73 -32.29 -1.17
N GLU A 285 24.46 -31.01 -1.45
CA GLU A 285 23.89 -30.08 -0.47
C GLU A 285 22.49 -30.52 0.02
N LEU A 286 21.67 -31.15 -0.83
CA LEU A 286 20.39 -31.69 -0.39
C LEU A 286 20.56 -32.86 0.59
N ARG A 287 21.55 -33.74 0.34
CA ARG A 287 21.87 -34.83 1.26
C ARG A 287 22.39 -34.31 2.59
N GLU A 288 23.26 -33.31 2.58
CA GLU A 288 23.73 -32.64 3.81
C GLU A 288 22.56 -32.06 4.63
N LEU A 289 21.62 -31.38 3.98
CA LEU A 289 20.43 -30.83 4.66
C LEU A 289 19.48 -31.92 5.19
N VAL A 290 19.43 -33.09 4.54
CA VAL A 290 18.69 -34.26 5.02
C VAL A 290 19.37 -34.89 6.24
N GLU A 291 20.69 -35.09 6.18
CA GLU A 291 21.48 -35.62 7.28
C GLU A 291 21.46 -34.71 8.51
N ALA A 292 21.41 -33.39 8.29
CA ALA A 292 21.24 -32.39 9.35
C ALA A 292 19.81 -32.32 9.92
N GLY A 293 18.85 -33.06 9.37
CA GLY A 293 17.45 -33.06 9.81
C GLY A 293 16.67 -31.79 9.44
N VAL A 294 17.20 -30.96 8.54
CA VAL A 294 16.53 -29.75 8.03
C VAL A 294 15.48 -30.12 6.97
N LEU A 295 15.80 -31.11 6.12
CA LEU A 295 14.91 -31.63 5.08
C LEU A 295 14.64 -33.12 5.32
N GLY A 296 13.53 -33.63 4.76
CA GLY A 296 13.26 -35.07 4.71
C GLY A 296 13.76 -35.71 3.42
N GLU A 297 14.06 -37.01 3.43
CA GLU A 297 14.59 -37.76 2.27
C GLU A 297 13.78 -37.60 0.98
N ARG A 298 12.48 -37.28 1.10
CA ARG A 298 11.59 -37.09 -0.05
C ARG A 298 12.10 -36.03 -1.03
N VAL A 299 12.92 -35.06 -0.59
CA VAL A 299 13.51 -34.05 -1.49
C VAL A 299 14.44 -34.63 -2.57
N LEU A 300 14.98 -35.83 -2.32
CA LEU A 300 15.88 -36.55 -3.25
C LEU A 300 15.12 -37.40 -4.29
N ALA A 301 13.79 -37.53 -4.14
CA ALA A 301 12.99 -38.38 -5.01
C ALA A 301 12.80 -37.73 -6.40
N PRO A 302 12.78 -38.53 -7.49
CA PRO A 302 12.56 -38.01 -8.85
C PRO A 302 11.20 -37.32 -9.04
N ASP A 303 10.20 -37.63 -8.21
CA ASP A 303 8.83 -37.09 -8.24
C ASP A 303 8.60 -35.96 -7.22
N TYR A 304 9.64 -35.47 -6.54
CA TYR A 304 9.50 -34.39 -5.57
C TYR A 304 9.26 -33.05 -6.24
N GLY A 305 8.08 -32.47 -5.98
CA GLY A 305 7.72 -31.12 -6.45
C GLY A 305 7.83 -31.00 -7.97
N GLU A 306 8.70 -30.09 -8.41
CA GLU A 306 9.03 -29.83 -9.81
C GLU A 306 10.49 -30.20 -10.15
N ASN A 307 11.14 -31.02 -9.32
CA ASN A 307 12.52 -31.44 -9.53
C ASN A 307 12.68 -32.14 -10.89
N ARG A 308 13.84 -31.92 -11.51
CA ARG A 308 14.25 -32.60 -12.73
C ARG A 308 15.56 -33.34 -12.46
N MET A 309 15.67 -34.57 -12.94
CA MET A 309 16.91 -35.35 -12.81
C MET A 309 17.94 -35.00 -13.90
N PRO A 310 19.26 -35.17 -13.63
CA PRO A 310 19.83 -35.31 -12.28
C PRO A 310 19.60 -34.04 -11.44
N LEU A 311 19.59 -34.18 -10.10
CA LEU A 311 19.41 -33.06 -9.18
C LEU A 311 20.62 -32.13 -9.27
N LYS A 312 20.40 -30.92 -9.78
CA LYS A 312 21.45 -29.92 -9.98
C LYS A 312 20.84 -28.54 -10.16
N PRO A 313 21.60 -27.46 -9.87
CA PRO A 313 21.18 -26.10 -10.16
C PRO A 313 20.83 -25.92 -11.65
N ARG A 314 19.69 -25.28 -11.92
CA ARG A 314 19.22 -24.98 -13.28
C ARG A 314 19.01 -23.50 -13.44
N LEU A 315 19.57 -22.93 -14.51
CA LEU A 315 19.54 -21.49 -14.74
C LEU A 315 18.12 -20.91 -14.71
N ASP A 316 17.14 -21.62 -15.29
CA ASP A 316 15.73 -21.23 -15.31
C ASP A 316 15.06 -21.23 -13.93
N ARG A 317 15.66 -21.87 -12.92
CA ARG A 317 15.11 -21.97 -11.55
C ARG A 317 15.91 -21.17 -10.52
N VAL A 318 17.19 -20.88 -10.78
CA VAL A 318 18.02 -20.04 -9.90
C VAL A 318 18.00 -18.56 -10.30
N ALA A 319 17.77 -18.25 -11.58
CA ALA A 319 17.66 -16.89 -12.06
C ALA A 319 16.45 -16.16 -11.45
N ASN A 320 16.50 -14.83 -11.45
CA ASN A 320 15.51 -14.01 -10.77
C ASN A 320 14.07 -14.25 -11.24
N ALA A 321 13.86 -14.41 -12.56
CA ALA A 321 12.53 -14.50 -13.18
C ALA A 321 11.60 -15.52 -12.49
N SER A 322 12.09 -16.72 -12.18
CA SER A 322 11.26 -17.77 -11.56
C SER A 322 10.74 -17.36 -10.17
N ARG A 323 11.60 -16.71 -9.36
CA ARG A 323 11.25 -16.21 -8.02
C ARG A 323 10.37 -14.97 -8.10
N ARG A 324 10.75 -14.05 -8.99
CA ARG A 324 10.02 -12.83 -9.34
C ARG A 324 8.58 -13.13 -9.71
N ASP A 325 8.35 -14.08 -10.61
CA ASP A 325 7.03 -14.39 -11.15
C ASP A 325 6.10 -15.01 -10.10
N ALA A 326 6.65 -15.82 -9.19
CA ALA A 326 5.89 -16.38 -8.06
C ALA A 326 5.39 -15.28 -7.11
N TRP A 327 6.23 -14.29 -6.81
CA TRP A 327 5.85 -13.13 -6.01
C TRP A 327 4.84 -12.25 -6.76
N PHE A 328 5.18 -11.85 -7.99
CA PHE A 328 4.38 -10.98 -8.84
C PHE A 328 2.95 -11.49 -9.00
N ALA A 329 2.76 -12.77 -9.35
CA ALA A 329 1.43 -13.33 -9.57
C ALA A 329 0.59 -13.29 -8.27
N ALA A 330 1.17 -13.67 -7.14
CA ALA A 330 0.45 -13.69 -5.86
C ALA A 330 0.05 -12.29 -5.38
N VAL A 331 0.93 -11.30 -5.56
CA VAL A 331 0.65 -9.89 -5.20
C VAL A 331 -0.40 -9.30 -6.13
N ARG A 332 -0.25 -9.48 -7.45
CA ARG A 332 -1.21 -8.99 -8.46
C ARG A 332 -2.61 -9.52 -8.20
N ASP A 333 -2.74 -10.82 -7.96
CA ASP A 333 -4.03 -11.46 -7.71
C ASP A 333 -4.66 -10.93 -6.41
N ARG A 334 -3.83 -10.69 -5.38
CA ARG A 334 -4.30 -10.10 -4.13
C ARG A 334 -4.76 -8.64 -4.30
N CYS A 335 -4.02 -7.82 -5.05
CA CYS A 335 -4.45 -6.46 -5.37
C CYS A 335 -5.79 -6.47 -6.13
N LYS A 336 -5.93 -7.34 -7.14
CA LYS A 336 -7.15 -7.48 -7.95
C LYS A 336 -8.37 -7.88 -7.12
N GLU A 337 -8.18 -8.74 -6.10
CA GLU A 337 -9.24 -9.07 -5.14
C GLU A 337 -9.75 -7.82 -4.42
N PHE A 338 -8.86 -6.96 -3.92
CA PHE A 338 -9.24 -5.71 -3.26
C PHE A 338 -9.92 -4.71 -4.21
N LEU A 339 -9.49 -4.62 -5.47
CA LEU A 339 -10.21 -3.84 -6.47
C LEU A 339 -11.67 -4.32 -6.59
N GLY A 340 -11.87 -5.65 -6.59
CA GLY A 340 -13.20 -6.25 -6.58
C GLY A 340 -14.01 -5.92 -5.33
N ILE A 341 -13.41 -6.08 -4.14
CA ILE A 341 -14.03 -5.78 -2.84
C ILE A 341 -14.49 -4.32 -2.77
N PHE A 342 -13.68 -3.38 -3.26
CA PHE A 342 -14.00 -1.94 -3.20
C PHE A 342 -14.80 -1.43 -4.39
N GLY A 343 -15.37 -2.34 -5.19
CA GLY A 343 -16.44 -2.01 -6.11
C GLY A 343 -15.98 -1.53 -7.49
N TYR A 344 -14.75 -1.83 -7.92
CA TYR A 344 -14.24 -1.39 -9.23
C TYR A 344 -15.10 -1.85 -10.43
N GLN A 345 -15.95 -2.87 -10.26
CA GLN A 345 -16.95 -3.27 -11.25
C GLN A 345 -17.87 -2.11 -11.68
N ARG A 346 -18.07 -1.10 -10.82
CA ARG A 346 -18.90 0.06 -11.10
C ARG A 346 -18.31 1.00 -12.15
N TYR A 347 -17.02 0.89 -12.47
CA TYR A 347 -16.43 1.61 -13.60
C TYR A 347 -16.91 1.12 -14.97
N ALA A 348 -17.48 -0.09 -15.09
CA ALA A 348 -17.86 -0.68 -16.38
C ALA A 348 -18.96 0.09 -17.15
N GLY A 349 -19.67 1.00 -16.48
CA GLY A 349 -20.78 1.77 -17.06
C GLY A 349 -20.52 3.27 -17.20
N ARG A 350 -19.27 3.71 -17.08
CA ARG A 350 -18.88 5.12 -17.23
C ARG A 350 -18.68 5.53 -18.69
#